data_AF-A0A963JUM2-F1
#
_entry.id   AF-A0A963JUM2-F1
#
_cell.length_a   1.000
_cell.length_b   1.000
_cell.length_c   1.000
_cell.angle_alpha   90.00
_cell.angle_beta   90.00
_cell.angle_gamma   90.00
#
_symmetry.space_group_name_H-M   'P 1'
#
loop_
_entity.id
_entity.type
_entity.pdbx_description
1 polymer ?
#
loop_
_entity_poly.entity_id
_entity_poly.type
_entity_poly.pdbx_seq_one_letter_code
_entity_poly.pdbx_strand_id
1 'polypeptide(L)'
;LAKQDGMEGRLQDVCTTCIEAFRVLTILLKPVLPALAAQVEAFLKVEPFTFASAQTMLGQGHVIGEYKHLMQRVDAKQLETLFEPPAQVAQAQEATESVAPGGEELAPTITIDDFAKIDLRIALIVNCEAVEGSTKLLRLTLDVGEGKTRNVFSGIASSYKPQELVGKLTVMVANLAPRKMKFGVSEGMVLAASHGDEKQHPGIHVLNPWPGATPGMRVR
;
A
#
# COMPACT_ATOMS: atom_id res chain seq x y z
N LEU A 1 -47.33 -22.18 -1.67
CA LEU A 1 -46.58 -22.92 -2.72
C LEU A 1 -45.39 -23.66 -2.13
N ALA A 2 -44.28 -23.00 -1.75
CA ALA A 2 -43.09 -23.71 -1.25
C ALA A 2 -43.23 -24.44 0.11
N LYS A 3 -44.27 -24.13 0.90
CA LYS A 3 -44.53 -24.76 2.22
C LYS A 3 -45.78 -25.66 2.21
N GLN A 4 -46.26 -26.04 1.03
CA GLN A 4 -47.46 -26.85 0.85
C GLN A 4 -47.10 -28.11 0.07
N ASP A 5 -47.29 -29.28 0.69
CA ASP A 5 -47.00 -30.57 0.07
C ASP A 5 -47.84 -30.78 -1.18
N GLY A 6 -47.22 -31.30 -2.26
CA GLY A 6 -47.87 -31.55 -3.55
C GLY A 6 -47.96 -30.35 -4.50
N MET A 7 -47.45 -29.17 -4.13
CA MET A 7 -47.47 -27.96 -4.98
C MET A 7 -46.16 -27.68 -5.72
N GLU A 8 -45.24 -28.64 -5.75
CA GLU A 8 -43.88 -28.52 -6.29
C GLU A 8 -43.88 -28.17 -7.78
N GLY A 9 -44.69 -28.86 -8.59
CA GLY A 9 -44.81 -28.57 -10.03
C GLY A 9 -45.28 -27.15 -10.31
N ARG A 10 -46.32 -26.69 -9.59
CA ARG A 10 -46.82 -25.32 -9.73
C ARG A 10 -45.84 -24.26 -9.20
N LEU A 11 -45.07 -24.59 -8.18
CA LEU A 11 -43.98 -23.72 -7.71
C LEU A 11 -42.93 -23.55 -8.80
N GLN A 12 -42.53 -24.65 -9.45
CA GLN A 12 -41.56 -24.63 -10.53
C GLN A 12 -42.06 -23.78 -11.70
N ASP A 13 -43.31 -23.94 -12.15
CA ASP A 13 -43.90 -23.15 -13.22
C ASP A 13 -43.87 -21.63 -12.93
N VAL A 14 -44.24 -21.25 -11.70
CA VAL A 14 -44.23 -19.84 -11.29
C VAL A 14 -42.80 -19.29 -11.25
N CYS A 15 -41.85 -20.03 -10.67
CA CYS A 15 -40.45 -19.62 -10.63
C CYS A 15 -39.85 -19.47 -12.04
N THR A 16 -40.10 -20.42 -12.94
CA THR A 16 -39.67 -20.37 -14.34
C THR A 16 -40.26 -19.14 -15.05
N THR A 17 -41.56 -18.87 -14.86
CA THR A 17 -42.22 -17.71 -15.45
C THR A 17 -41.62 -16.39 -14.94
N CYS A 18 -41.36 -16.29 -13.63
CA CYS A 18 -40.73 -15.11 -13.03
C CYS A 18 -39.32 -14.88 -13.55
N ILE A 19 -38.52 -15.94 -13.72
CA ILE A 19 -37.15 -15.85 -14.27
C ILE A 19 -37.18 -15.38 -15.72
N GLU A 20 -38.10 -15.90 -16.54
CA GLU A 20 -38.24 -15.45 -17.93
C GLU A 20 -38.69 -13.99 -18.02
N ALA A 21 -39.67 -13.58 -17.20
CA ALA A 21 -40.08 -12.18 -17.14
C ALA A 21 -38.93 -11.26 -16.71
N PHE A 22 -38.15 -11.67 -15.70
CA PHE A 22 -36.97 -10.94 -15.24
C PHE A 22 -35.90 -10.82 -16.33
N ARG A 23 -35.67 -11.89 -17.10
CA ARG A 23 -34.75 -11.90 -18.25
C ARG A 23 -35.18 -10.87 -19.30
N VAL A 24 -36.46 -10.90 -19.71
CA VAL A 24 -36.99 -9.97 -20.73
C VAL A 24 -36.89 -8.51 -20.25
N LEU A 25 -37.25 -8.23 -19.00
CA LEU A 25 -37.10 -6.88 -18.43
C LEU A 25 -35.64 -6.42 -18.43
N THR A 26 -34.70 -7.32 -18.12
CA THR A 26 -33.27 -7.01 -18.12
C THR A 26 -32.75 -6.72 -19.53
N ILE A 27 -33.21 -7.44 -20.55
CA ILE A 27 -32.88 -7.17 -21.96
C ILE A 27 -33.29 -5.74 -22.34
N LEU A 28 -34.50 -5.32 -21.95
CA LEU A 28 -35.01 -3.97 -22.23
C LEU A 28 -34.25 -2.87 -21.48
N LEU A 29 -33.75 -3.18 -20.27
CA LEU A 29 -32.98 -2.23 -19.45
C LEU A 29 -31.48 -2.19 -19.78
N LYS A 30 -30.95 -3.12 -20.57
CA LYS A 30 -29.51 -3.21 -20.89
C LYS A 30 -28.89 -1.90 -21.42
N PRO A 31 -29.55 -1.09 -22.28
CA PRO A 31 -28.98 0.19 -22.73
C PRO A 31 -28.82 1.23 -21.61
N VAL A 32 -29.62 1.11 -20.54
CA VAL A 32 -29.64 2.05 -19.41
C VAL A 32 -28.77 1.52 -18.26
N LEU A 33 -28.81 0.21 -18.01
CA LEU A 33 -28.13 -0.48 -16.91
C LEU A 33 -27.25 -1.63 -17.43
N PRO A 34 -26.17 -1.35 -18.19
CA PRO A 34 -25.37 -2.38 -18.85
C PRO A 34 -24.64 -3.29 -17.85
N ALA A 35 -24.18 -2.75 -16.71
CA ALA A 35 -23.52 -3.52 -15.66
C ALA A 35 -24.47 -4.52 -14.98
N LEU A 36 -25.71 -4.11 -14.71
CA LEU A 36 -26.74 -4.99 -14.17
C LEU A 36 -27.06 -6.11 -15.15
N ALA A 37 -27.22 -5.77 -16.44
CA ALA A 37 -27.48 -6.76 -17.48
C ALA A 37 -26.37 -7.82 -17.55
N ALA A 38 -25.10 -7.43 -17.47
CA ALA A 38 -23.97 -8.36 -17.45
C ALA A 38 -23.99 -9.31 -16.23
N GLN A 39 -24.38 -8.81 -15.05
CA GLN A 39 -24.52 -9.67 -13.86
C GLN A 39 -25.66 -10.69 -14.03
N VAL A 40 -26.77 -10.28 -14.64
CA VAL A 40 -27.89 -11.18 -14.95
C VAL A 40 -27.52 -12.19 -16.03
N GLU A 41 -26.75 -11.80 -17.04
CA GLU A 41 -26.21 -12.73 -18.06
C GLU A 41 -25.35 -13.81 -17.43
N ALA A 42 -24.48 -13.43 -16.48
CA ALA A 42 -23.67 -14.37 -15.70
C ALA A 42 -24.52 -15.28 -14.79
N PHE A 43 -25.53 -14.71 -14.12
CA PHE A 43 -26.47 -15.48 -13.29
C PHE A 43 -27.28 -16.48 -14.11
N LEU A 44 -27.79 -16.07 -15.27
CA LEU A 44 -28.55 -16.94 -16.17
C LEU A 44 -27.64 -17.83 -17.02
N LYS A 45 -26.31 -17.69 -16.95
CA LYS A 45 -25.33 -18.45 -17.76
C LYS A 45 -25.66 -18.41 -19.26
N VAL A 46 -25.90 -17.21 -19.77
CA VAL A 46 -26.23 -16.96 -21.18
C VAL A 46 -25.21 -16.04 -21.82
N GLU A 47 -25.14 -16.11 -23.16
CA GLU A 47 -24.42 -15.13 -23.97
C GLU A 47 -24.99 -13.72 -23.78
N PRO A 48 -24.21 -12.67 -24.09
CA PRO A 48 -24.65 -11.29 -23.94
C PRO A 48 -25.98 -11.02 -24.64
N PHE A 49 -26.93 -10.44 -23.91
CA PHE A 49 -28.24 -10.12 -24.42
C PHE A 49 -28.18 -9.16 -25.60
N THR A 50 -29.01 -9.45 -26.60
CA THR A 50 -29.39 -8.53 -27.67
C THR A 50 -30.90 -8.34 -27.61
N PHE A 51 -31.45 -7.32 -28.28
CA PHE A 51 -32.90 -7.16 -28.37
C PHE A 51 -33.59 -8.38 -29.03
N ALA A 52 -32.90 -9.06 -29.94
CA ALA A 52 -33.40 -10.30 -30.54
C ALA A 52 -33.52 -11.45 -29.52
N SER A 53 -32.67 -11.45 -28.48
CA SER A 53 -32.70 -12.46 -27.41
C SER A 53 -34.03 -12.48 -26.63
N ALA A 54 -34.85 -11.43 -26.73
CA ALA A 54 -36.18 -11.39 -26.11
C ALA A 54 -37.17 -12.38 -26.74
N GLN A 55 -36.91 -12.84 -27.98
CA GLN A 55 -37.76 -13.80 -28.70
C GLN A 55 -37.39 -15.26 -28.41
N THR A 56 -36.24 -15.52 -27.80
CA THR A 56 -35.75 -16.87 -27.51
C THR A 56 -35.91 -17.16 -26.02
N MET A 57 -36.55 -18.26 -25.64
CA MET A 57 -36.65 -18.69 -24.22
C MET A 57 -35.40 -19.47 -23.79
N LEU A 58 -35.13 -19.54 -22.48
CA LEU A 58 -34.01 -20.31 -21.91
C LEU A 58 -34.13 -21.82 -22.18
N GLY A 59 -35.36 -22.31 -22.40
CA GLY A 59 -35.63 -23.70 -22.72
C GLY A 59 -35.72 -24.61 -21.48
N GLN A 60 -36.27 -25.81 -21.67
CA GLN A 60 -36.41 -26.78 -20.59
C GLN A 60 -35.04 -27.37 -20.21
N GLY A 61 -34.78 -27.51 -18.90
CA GLY A 61 -33.53 -28.08 -18.39
C GLY A 61 -32.37 -27.08 -18.29
N HIS A 62 -32.59 -25.80 -18.56
CA HIS A 62 -31.57 -24.76 -18.42
C HIS A 62 -31.14 -24.58 -16.96
N VAL A 63 -29.82 -24.56 -16.73
CA VAL A 63 -29.24 -24.46 -15.39
C VAL A 63 -28.82 -23.01 -15.13
N ILE A 64 -29.45 -22.38 -14.13
CA ILE A 64 -29.06 -21.07 -13.65
C ILE A 64 -27.87 -21.16 -12.67
N GLY A 65 -27.16 -20.04 -12.48
CA GLY A 65 -26.07 -19.89 -11.53
C GLY A 65 -26.56 -19.63 -10.10
N GLU A 66 -25.61 -19.40 -9.20
CA GLU A 66 -25.92 -18.99 -7.83
C GLU A 66 -26.39 -17.54 -7.79
N TYR A 67 -27.46 -17.28 -7.04
CA TYR A 67 -27.99 -15.95 -6.87
C TYR A 67 -26.99 -15.06 -6.12
N LYS A 68 -26.65 -13.92 -6.72
CA LYS A 68 -25.90 -12.84 -6.08
C LYS A 68 -26.77 -11.59 -6.04
N HIS A 69 -26.69 -10.86 -4.95
CA HIS A 69 -27.43 -9.62 -4.78
C HIS A 69 -26.98 -8.59 -5.84
N LEU A 70 -27.92 -8.17 -6.69
CA LEU A 70 -27.60 -7.38 -7.89
C LEU A 70 -27.50 -5.88 -7.63
N MET A 71 -28.37 -5.33 -6.77
CA MET A 71 -28.39 -3.90 -6.45
C MET A 71 -28.89 -3.68 -5.04
N GLN A 72 -28.20 -2.81 -4.30
CA GLN A 72 -28.69 -2.29 -3.04
C GLN A 72 -29.53 -1.05 -3.31
N ARG A 73 -30.62 -0.92 -2.56
CA ARG A 73 -31.41 0.31 -2.57
C ARG A 73 -30.50 1.47 -2.15
N VAL A 74 -30.58 2.57 -2.89
CA VAL A 74 -29.93 3.82 -2.47
C VAL A 74 -30.71 4.39 -1.29
N ASP A 75 -30.05 4.51 -0.15
CA ASP A 75 -30.62 5.12 1.05
C ASP A 75 -30.36 6.63 1.04
N ALA A 76 -31.24 7.41 1.68
CA ALA A 76 -31.13 8.88 1.73
C ALA A 76 -29.76 9.36 2.25
N LYS A 77 -29.16 8.61 3.17
CA LYS A 77 -27.80 8.87 3.68
C LYS A 77 -26.72 8.78 2.60
N GLN A 78 -26.85 7.87 1.64
CA GLN A 78 -25.90 7.71 0.54
C GLN A 78 -26.01 8.85 -0.49
N LEU A 79 -27.18 9.48 -0.60
CA LEU A 79 -27.38 10.67 -1.42
C LEU A 79 -26.76 11.91 -0.77
N GLU A 80 -26.90 12.07 0.55
CA GLU A 80 -26.26 13.17 1.29
C GLU A 80 -24.73 13.13 1.13
N THR A 81 -24.11 11.94 1.13
CA THR A 81 -22.66 11.76 0.90
C THR A 81 -22.18 12.21 -0.48
N LEU A 82 -23.07 12.29 -1.49
CA LEU A 82 -22.70 12.74 -2.85
C LEU A 82 -22.70 14.26 -3.00
N PHE A 83 -23.40 14.99 -2.13
CA PHE A 83 -23.53 16.46 -2.18
C PHE A 83 -22.68 17.19 -1.12
N GLU A 84 -22.05 16.46 -0.20
CA GLU A 84 -21.06 17.03 0.72
C GLU A 84 -19.73 17.31 -0.01
N PRO A 85 -19.20 18.55 0.02
CA PRO A 85 -17.86 18.83 -0.48
C PRO A 85 -16.86 18.02 0.35
N PRO A 86 -15.82 17.41 -0.27
CA PRO A 86 -15.02 16.39 0.38
C PRO A 86 -14.40 16.93 1.67
N ALA A 87 -14.97 16.52 2.80
CA ALA A 87 -14.34 16.64 4.09
C ALA A 87 -13.05 15.81 4.04
N GLN A 88 -11.99 16.41 4.57
CA GLN A 88 -10.66 15.85 4.62
C GLN A 88 -10.69 14.36 5.02
N VAL A 89 -10.08 13.55 4.16
CA VAL A 89 -9.78 12.13 4.31
C VAL A 89 -9.30 11.80 5.72
N ALA A 90 -10.23 11.45 6.58
CA ALA A 90 -9.99 10.88 7.88
C ALA A 90 -11.23 10.07 8.29
N GLN A 91 -11.42 8.91 7.66
CA GLN A 91 -12.04 7.69 8.19
C GLN A 91 -12.58 6.82 7.05
N ALA A 92 -11.67 6.10 6.41
CA ALA A 92 -11.95 4.85 5.73
C ALA A 92 -10.80 3.88 6.06
N GLN A 93 -10.75 3.46 7.32
CA GLN A 93 -10.02 2.26 7.71
C GLN A 93 -11.10 1.24 8.08
N GLU A 94 -11.40 0.34 7.15
CA GLU A 94 -11.65 -1.07 7.46
C GLU A 94 -11.66 -1.89 6.16
N ALA A 95 -10.83 -2.95 6.17
CA ALA A 95 -10.64 -3.97 5.14
C ALA A 95 -9.77 -3.63 3.91
N THR A 96 -8.55 -3.15 4.16
CA THR A 96 -7.39 -3.60 3.37
C THR A 96 -6.42 -4.25 4.35
N GLU A 97 -6.00 -5.48 4.10
CA GLU A 97 -4.86 -6.10 4.79
C GLU A 97 -3.75 -5.03 4.87
N SER A 98 -3.43 -4.62 6.09
CA SER A 98 -2.42 -3.61 6.35
C SER A 98 -1.07 -4.23 6.01
N VAL A 99 -0.68 -4.13 4.74
CA VAL A 99 0.68 -4.44 4.32
C VAL A 99 1.57 -3.40 4.98
N ALA A 100 2.17 -3.76 6.11
CA ALA A 100 3.14 -2.94 6.80
C ALA A 100 4.33 -2.69 5.85
N PRO A 101 4.52 -1.47 5.33
CA PRO A 101 5.54 -1.21 4.32
C PRO A 101 6.92 -1.42 4.93
N GLY A 102 7.71 -2.32 4.34
CA GLY A 102 9.02 -2.67 4.87
C GLY A 102 9.00 -3.49 6.17
N GLY A 103 7.86 -4.10 6.52
CA GLY A 103 7.73 -5.00 7.67
C GLY A 103 7.42 -4.31 9.00
N GLU A 104 7.22 -2.99 9.02
CA GLU A 104 6.86 -2.21 10.22
C GLU A 104 5.70 -1.24 9.92
N GLU A 105 4.90 -0.93 10.93
CA GLU A 105 3.84 0.07 10.81
C GLU A 105 4.41 1.48 10.67
N LEU A 106 3.73 2.32 9.91
CA LEU A 106 4.12 3.72 9.77
C LEU A 106 4.04 4.44 11.12
N ALA A 107 5.06 5.23 11.44
CA ALA A 107 5.05 6.11 12.60
C ALA A 107 3.89 7.13 12.51
N PRO A 108 3.44 7.68 13.65
CA PRO A 108 2.42 8.72 13.69
C PRO A 108 2.75 9.91 12.79
N THR A 109 1.71 10.52 12.21
CA THR A 109 1.88 11.71 11.36
C THR A 109 2.52 12.86 12.13
N ILE A 110 3.58 13.44 11.56
CA ILE A 110 4.26 14.63 12.07
C ILE A 110 3.98 15.84 11.19
N THR A 111 4.24 17.04 11.72
CA THR A 111 4.12 18.28 10.95
C THR A 111 5.41 18.58 10.16
N ILE A 112 5.32 19.46 9.15
CA ILE A 112 6.50 19.93 8.42
C ILE A 112 7.51 20.64 9.33
N ASP A 113 7.03 21.28 10.40
CA ASP A 113 7.88 21.96 11.39
C ASP A 113 8.75 20.96 12.16
N ASP A 114 8.23 19.75 12.44
CA ASP A 114 9.01 18.70 13.08
C ASP A 114 10.11 18.16 12.17
N PHE A 115 9.82 17.99 10.88
CA PHE A 115 10.85 17.64 9.89
C PHE A 115 11.90 18.75 9.75
N ALA A 116 11.48 20.01 9.72
CA ALA A 116 12.37 21.17 9.60
C ALA A 116 13.35 21.32 10.78
N LYS A 117 13.00 20.79 11.97
CA LYS A 117 13.90 20.72 13.14
C LYS A 117 15.06 19.75 12.92
N ILE A 118 14.96 18.77 12.03
CA ILE A 118 16.04 17.82 11.75
C ILE A 118 16.96 18.44 10.69
N ASP A 119 18.26 18.54 11.00
CA ASP A 119 19.26 19.01 10.03
C ASP A 119 19.91 17.80 9.36
N LEU A 120 19.36 17.42 8.20
CA LEU A 120 19.89 16.37 7.34
C LEU A 120 20.89 16.97 6.34
N ARG A 121 22.11 16.43 6.32
CA ARG A 121 23.21 16.89 5.46
C ARG A 121 23.79 15.76 4.64
N ILE A 122 24.23 16.09 3.43
CA ILE A 122 25.08 15.21 2.63
C ILE A 122 26.49 15.20 3.24
N ALA A 123 27.02 14.01 3.47
CA ALA A 123 28.32 13.78 4.07
C ALA A 123 29.20 12.92 3.14
N LEU A 124 30.48 13.29 3.01
CA LEU A 124 31.50 12.45 2.39
C LEU A 124 32.14 11.55 3.43
N ILE A 125 32.21 10.26 3.14
CA ILE A 125 32.94 9.30 3.97
C ILE A 125 34.43 9.41 3.65
N VAL A 126 35.17 10.15 4.46
CA VAL A 126 36.62 10.36 4.28
C VAL A 126 37.41 9.14 4.73
N ASN A 127 36.98 8.49 5.81
CA ASN A 127 37.61 7.28 6.32
C ASN A 127 36.55 6.37 6.95
N CYS A 128 36.78 5.06 6.90
CA CYS A 128 35.96 4.04 7.53
C CYS A 128 36.86 2.97 8.15
N GLU A 129 36.60 2.60 9.41
CA GLU A 129 37.36 1.61 10.16
C GLU A 129 36.43 0.66 10.90
N ALA A 130 36.83 -0.60 11.08
CA ALA A 130 36.12 -1.50 11.97
C ALA A 130 36.38 -1.09 13.43
N VAL A 131 35.37 -1.21 14.29
CA VAL A 131 35.51 -0.87 15.71
C VAL A 131 36.05 -2.09 16.47
N GLU A 132 37.24 -1.96 17.06
CA GLU A 132 37.79 -3.00 17.93
C GLU A 132 36.85 -3.27 19.12
N GLY A 133 36.40 -4.51 19.25
CA GLY A 133 35.44 -4.92 20.30
C GLY A 133 33.96 -4.81 19.91
N SER A 134 33.62 -4.47 18.67
CA SER A 134 32.25 -4.60 18.14
C SER A 134 32.24 -5.25 16.76
N THR A 135 31.45 -6.32 16.61
CA THR A 135 31.25 -7.00 15.32
C THR A 135 30.19 -6.35 14.43
N LYS A 136 29.42 -5.39 14.98
CA LYS A 136 28.29 -4.75 14.28
C LYS A 136 28.55 -3.30 13.89
N LEU A 137 29.58 -2.65 14.45
CA LEU A 137 29.82 -1.22 14.28
C LEU A 137 31.01 -0.93 13.38
N LEU A 138 30.84 0.04 12.47
CA LEU A 138 31.92 0.72 11.76
C LEU A 138 32.06 2.15 12.29
N ARG A 139 33.30 2.63 12.39
CA ARG A 139 33.62 4.04 12.67
C ARG A 139 33.80 4.78 11.36
N LEU A 140 32.95 5.76 11.11
CA LEU A 140 32.97 6.62 9.94
C LEU A 140 33.50 7.99 10.32
N THR A 141 34.48 8.48 9.55
CA THR A 141 34.93 9.87 9.58
C THR A 141 34.27 10.59 8.42
N LEU A 142 33.36 11.51 8.76
CA LEU A 142 32.47 12.16 7.80
C LEU A 142 32.85 13.63 7.62
N ASP A 143 32.91 14.10 6.38
CA ASP A 143 33.01 15.52 6.05
C ASP A 143 31.64 16.03 5.58
N VAL A 144 31.11 17.03 6.31
CA VAL A 144 29.84 17.70 6.03
C VAL A 144 30.04 19.14 5.53
N GLY A 145 31.23 19.48 5.05
CA GLY A 145 31.51 20.81 4.49
C GLY A 145 31.68 21.92 5.52
N GLU A 146 31.86 21.58 6.80
CA GLU A 146 32.05 22.54 7.90
C GLU A 146 33.53 22.88 8.16
N GLY A 147 34.46 22.38 7.33
CA GLY A 147 35.91 22.52 7.53
C GLY A 147 36.50 21.64 8.63
N LYS A 148 35.66 20.82 9.29
CA LYS A 148 36.07 19.77 10.24
C LYS A 148 35.36 18.46 9.90
N THR A 149 36.01 17.36 10.20
CA THR A 149 35.37 16.04 10.12
C THR A 149 34.64 15.73 11.42
N ARG A 150 33.61 14.90 11.32
CA ARG A 150 32.81 14.41 12.44
C ARG A 150 32.96 12.90 12.53
N ASN A 151 32.98 12.39 13.76
CA ASN A 151 33.08 10.96 14.00
C ASN A 151 31.69 10.36 14.25
N VAL A 152 31.32 9.32 13.51
CA VAL A 152 30.02 8.64 13.62
C VAL A 152 30.19 7.13 13.67
N PHE A 153 29.55 6.48 14.62
CA PHE A 153 29.52 5.02 14.72
C PHE A 153 28.21 4.49 14.10
N SER A 154 28.32 3.58 13.13
CA SER A 154 27.16 3.05 12.39
C SER A 154 27.08 1.54 12.45
N GLY A 155 25.87 1.01 12.64
CA GLY A 155 25.55 -0.42 12.78
C GLY A 155 25.56 -1.24 11.49
N ILE A 156 26.41 -0.88 10.53
CA ILE A 156 26.35 -1.37 9.14
C ILE A 156 27.45 -2.38 8.79
N ALA A 157 28.22 -2.86 9.78
CA ALA A 157 29.36 -3.75 9.56
C ALA A 157 28.97 -5.12 8.97
N SER A 158 27.71 -5.54 9.13
CA SER A 158 27.19 -6.79 8.56
C SER A 158 27.00 -6.74 7.05
N SER A 159 26.83 -5.54 6.47
CA SER A 159 26.48 -5.37 5.06
C SER A 159 27.59 -4.73 4.22
N TYR A 160 28.55 -4.05 4.84
CA TYR A 160 29.58 -3.29 4.12
C TYR A 160 30.98 -3.48 4.70
N LYS A 161 31.96 -3.52 3.81
CA LYS A 161 33.37 -3.43 4.18
C LYS A 161 33.82 -1.96 4.21
N PRO A 162 34.79 -1.60 5.08
CA PRO A 162 35.25 -0.21 5.16
C PRO A 162 35.69 0.39 3.82
N GLN A 163 36.37 -0.41 2.98
CA GLN A 163 36.89 0.02 1.68
C GLN A 163 35.79 0.38 0.67
N GLU A 164 34.58 -0.15 0.82
CA GLU A 164 33.46 0.10 -0.09
C GLU A 164 32.78 1.45 0.17
N LEU A 165 32.92 1.95 1.41
CA LEU A 165 32.27 3.16 1.89
C LEU A 165 33.16 4.40 1.73
N VAL A 166 34.48 4.27 1.82
CA VAL A 166 35.41 5.39 1.66
C VAL A 166 35.24 6.05 0.29
N GLY A 167 35.11 7.38 0.28
CA GLY A 167 34.89 8.18 -0.92
C GLY A 167 33.42 8.24 -1.39
N LYS A 168 32.49 7.56 -0.71
CA LYS A 168 31.05 7.62 -1.01
C LYS A 168 30.38 8.78 -0.27
N LEU A 169 29.30 9.27 -0.86
CA LEU A 169 28.39 10.22 -0.22
C LEU A 169 27.27 9.47 0.50
N THR A 170 26.83 10.01 1.62
CA THR A 170 25.69 9.51 2.38
C THR A 170 24.90 10.65 3.03
N VAL A 171 23.77 10.33 3.65
CA VAL A 171 22.95 11.29 4.40
C VAL A 171 23.20 11.12 5.89
N MET A 172 23.45 12.22 6.58
CA MET A 172 23.70 12.28 8.01
C MET A 172 22.75 13.25 8.70
N VAL A 173 22.27 12.90 9.89
CA VAL A 173 21.65 13.85 10.82
C VAL A 173 22.75 14.63 11.55
N ALA A 174 22.88 15.92 11.27
CA ALA A 174 23.98 16.78 11.71
C ALA A 174 23.72 17.52 13.03
N ASN A 175 22.47 17.65 13.46
CA ASN A 175 22.08 18.37 14.68
C ASN A 175 21.66 17.44 15.84
N LEU A 176 22.04 16.17 15.79
CA LEU A 176 21.87 15.23 16.90
C LEU A 176 22.88 15.54 18.01
N ALA A 177 22.43 15.49 19.27
CA ALA A 177 23.32 15.68 20.41
C ALA A 177 24.42 14.59 20.43
N PRO A 178 25.70 14.96 20.65
CA PRO A 178 26.79 13.97 20.67
C PRO A 178 26.55 12.90 21.72
N ARG A 179 26.62 11.62 21.31
CA ARG A 179 26.42 10.48 22.20
C ARG A 179 27.75 9.83 22.53
N LYS A 180 28.12 9.80 23.82
CA LYS A 180 29.29 9.06 24.29
C LYS A 180 29.02 7.56 24.27
N MET A 181 29.89 6.82 23.60
CA MET A 181 29.87 5.36 23.50
C MET A 181 31.17 4.79 24.05
N LYS A 182 31.25 3.46 24.21
CA LYS A 182 32.47 2.79 24.71
C LYS A 182 33.72 3.08 23.85
N PHE A 183 33.52 3.38 22.57
CA PHE A 183 34.58 3.49 21.56
C PHE A 183 34.91 4.93 21.15
N GLY A 184 34.23 5.92 21.73
CA GLY A 184 34.38 7.34 21.37
C GLY A 184 33.05 8.11 21.45
N VAL A 185 33.03 9.31 20.89
CA VAL A 185 31.83 10.14 20.77
C VAL A 185 31.28 10.05 19.35
N SER A 186 29.98 9.78 19.22
CA SER A 186 29.25 9.85 17.94
C SER A 186 28.61 11.23 17.82
N GLU A 187 28.97 11.99 16.79
CA GLU A 187 28.55 13.38 16.57
C GLU A 187 27.45 13.53 15.50
N GLY A 188 26.74 12.42 15.25
CA GLY A 188 25.69 12.33 14.26
C GLY A 188 25.20 10.90 14.06
N MET A 189 24.34 10.73 13.06
CA MET A 189 23.77 9.45 12.66
C MET A 189 23.71 9.38 11.14
N VAL A 190 24.24 8.30 10.54
CA VAL A 190 24.08 8.00 9.11
C VAL A 190 22.75 7.29 8.88
N LEU A 191 22.08 7.62 7.78
CA LEU A 191 20.81 7.00 7.42
C LEU A 191 21.01 5.76 6.54
N ALA A 192 20.37 4.68 6.95
CA ALA A 192 20.29 3.44 6.20
C ALA A 192 18.88 2.84 6.31
N ALA A 193 18.48 2.06 5.32
CA ALA A 193 17.21 1.35 5.29
C ALA A 193 17.42 -0.15 5.52
N SER A 194 16.51 -0.78 6.24
CA SER A 194 16.44 -2.22 6.44
C SER A 194 14.97 -2.64 6.54
N HIS A 195 14.69 -3.92 6.29
CA HIS A 195 13.36 -4.49 6.50
C HIS A 195 13.17 -4.86 7.99
N GLY A 196 11.96 -4.72 8.53
CA GLY A 196 11.64 -5.09 9.91
C GLY A 196 11.79 -6.60 10.19
N ASP A 197 11.59 -7.42 9.17
CA ASP A 197 11.92 -8.85 9.20
C ASP A 197 13.32 -9.12 8.60
N GLU A 198 14.36 -9.00 9.44
CA GLU A 198 15.75 -9.31 9.05
C GLU A 198 15.96 -10.78 8.66
N LYS A 199 15.07 -11.71 9.04
CA LYS A 199 15.23 -13.14 8.72
C LYS A 199 14.79 -13.43 7.29
N GLN A 200 13.71 -12.82 6.85
CA GLN A 200 13.20 -12.97 5.48
C GLN A 200 13.91 -12.04 4.50
N HIS A 201 14.26 -10.83 4.93
CA HIS A 201 14.89 -9.81 4.11
C HIS A 201 16.15 -9.24 4.78
N PRO A 202 17.25 -10.01 4.82
CA PRO A 202 18.49 -9.55 5.43
C PRO A 202 19.14 -8.46 4.57
N GLY A 203 19.60 -7.39 5.21
CA GLY A 203 20.39 -6.36 4.56
C GLY A 203 20.18 -4.98 5.17
N ILE A 204 21.26 -4.21 5.24
CA ILE A 204 21.21 -2.80 5.56
C ILE A 204 21.69 -2.04 4.33
N HIS A 205 20.92 -1.04 3.90
CA HIS A 205 21.15 -0.27 2.70
C HIS A 205 21.44 1.19 3.04
N VAL A 206 22.71 1.59 3.00
CA VAL A 206 23.11 2.98 3.24
C VAL A 206 22.56 3.88 2.12
N LEU A 207 21.92 4.98 2.49
CA LEU A 207 21.36 5.93 1.52
C LEU A 207 22.48 6.70 0.82
N ASN A 208 22.40 6.78 -0.51
CA ASN A 208 23.34 7.49 -1.38
C ASN A 208 22.58 8.56 -2.19
N PRO A 209 23.02 9.83 -2.17
CA PRO A 209 22.41 10.86 -2.99
C PRO A 209 22.68 10.66 -4.49
N TRP A 210 21.80 11.22 -5.32
CA TRP A 210 22.04 11.25 -6.77
C TRP A 210 23.30 12.06 -7.13
N PRO A 211 23.95 11.75 -8.27
CA PRO A 211 25.13 12.49 -8.73
C PRO A 211 24.87 14.01 -8.81
N GLY A 212 25.86 14.79 -8.38
CA GLY A 212 25.78 16.26 -8.32
C GLY A 212 25.55 16.82 -6.91
N ALA A 213 25.18 15.97 -5.94
CA ALA A 213 25.20 16.35 -4.54
C ALA A 213 26.64 16.57 -4.04
N THR A 214 26.85 17.58 -3.20
CA THR A 214 28.15 17.87 -2.59
C THR A 214 28.05 17.83 -1.05
N PRO A 215 29.17 17.57 -0.34
CA PRO A 215 29.19 17.63 1.11
C PRO A 215 28.64 18.94 1.66
N GLY A 216 27.84 18.87 2.72
CA GLY A 216 27.22 20.00 3.39
C GLY A 216 25.91 20.50 2.79
N MET A 217 25.48 19.99 1.63
CA MET A 217 24.14 20.28 1.11
C MET A 217 23.07 19.81 2.10
N ARG A 218 22.09 20.67 2.37
CA ARG A 218 20.94 20.35 3.23
C ARG A 218 19.90 19.55 2.44
N VAL A 219 19.43 18.45 3.03
CA VAL A 219 18.30 17.67 2.52
C VAL A 219 17.01 18.33 3.01
N ARG A 220 16.04 18.48 2.10
CA ARG A 220 14.78 19.19 2.30
C ARG A 220 13.66 18.49 1.53
#